data_AF-A0A1M6BSK9-F1
#
_entry.id   AF-A0A1M6BSK9-F1
#
_cell.length_a   1.000
_cell.length_b   1.000
_cell.length_c   1.000
_cell.angle_alpha   90.00
_cell.angle_beta   90.00
_cell.angle_gamma   90.00
#
_symmetry.space_group_name_H-M   'P 1'
#
loop_
_entity.id
_entity.type
_entity.pdbx_description
1 polymer ?
#
loop_
_entity_poly.entity_id
_entity_poly.type
_entity_poly.pdbx_seq_one_letter_code
_entity_poly.pdbx_strand_id
1 'polypeptide(L)'
;MTNAWDERKKALENEYFHKKEQEIIDKMKNDAEETLAHNYSKGRCPKCGEKIEPMTFRDVPLDRCPGCGGVWLGPNDLRILAEKDHRTWFDRWFHADNQETSDQEV
;
A
#
# COMPACT_ATOMS: atom_id res chain seq x y z
N MET A 1 44.86 31.92 -18.39
CA MET A 1 44.91 31.07 -17.18
C MET A 1 43.55 31.17 -16.53
N THR A 2 42.83 30.06 -16.41
CA THR A 2 41.54 30.03 -15.71
C THR A 2 41.74 30.42 -14.26
N ASN A 3 40.82 31.18 -13.70
CA ASN A 3 40.87 31.60 -12.30
C ASN A 3 40.52 30.38 -11.43
N ALA A 4 41.37 30.08 -10.43
CA ALA A 4 41.17 28.95 -9.52
C ALA A 4 39.79 28.97 -8.82
N TRP A 5 39.21 30.16 -8.62
CA TRP A 5 37.87 30.32 -8.08
C TRP A 5 36.77 29.86 -9.05
N ASP A 6 36.93 30.14 -10.34
CA ASP A 6 35.98 29.71 -11.38
C ASP A 6 36.02 28.20 -11.56
N GLU A 7 37.21 27.60 -11.50
CA GLU A 7 37.40 26.15 -11.55
C GLU A 7 36.73 25.44 -10.36
N ARG A 8 36.91 25.98 -9.14
CA ARG A 8 36.23 25.45 -7.95
C ARG A 8 34.72 25.56 -8.04
N LYS A 9 34.19 26.71 -8.49
CA LYS A 9 32.75 26.91 -8.67
C LYS A 9 32.18 25.90 -9.66
N LYS A 10 32.83 25.71 -10.80
CA LYS A 10 32.45 24.73 -11.81
C LYS A 10 32.47 23.30 -11.27
N ALA A 11 33.46 22.96 -10.44
CA ALA A 11 33.52 21.64 -9.80
C ALA A 11 32.33 21.39 -8.86
N LEU A 12 31.95 22.37 -8.05
CA LEU A 12 30.79 22.29 -7.15
C LEU A 12 29.47 22.20 -7.93
N GLU A 13 29.33 22.97 -9.01
CA GLU A 13 28.17 22.89 -9.91
C GLU A 13 28.06 21.50 -10.55
N ASN A 14 29.16 20.96 -11.06
CA ASN A 14 29.19 19.61 -11.64
C ASN A 14 28.78 18.53 -10.61
N GLU A 15 29.30 18.62 -9.38
CA GLU A 15 28.93 17.69 -8.30
C GLU A 15 27.43 17.80 -7.98
N TYR A 16 26.90 19.02 -7.91
CA TYR A 16 25.48 19.27 -7.68
C TYR A 16 24.61 18.66 -8.79
N PHE A 17 24.95 18.90 -10.06
CA PHE A 17 24.19 18.36 -11.19
C PHE A 17 24.25 16.84 -11.23
N HIS A 18 25.42 16.24 -10.97
CA HIS A 18 25.55 14.79 -10.90
C HIS A 18 24.67 14.19 -9.81
N LYS A 19 24.65 14.78 -8.60
CA LYS A 19 23.75 14.33 -7.52
C LYS A 19 22.28 14.42 -7.92
N LYS A 20 21.88 15.53 -8.56
CA LYS A 20 20.49 15.71 -9.01
C LYS A 20 20.09 14.72 -10.11
N GLU A 21 20.99 14.45 -11.04
CA GLU A 21 20.77 13.46 -12.08
C GLU A 21 20.63 12.06 -11.50
N GLN A 22 21.48 11.69 -10.52
CA GLN A 22 21.34 10.43 -9.78
C GLN A 22 19.99 10.32 -9.07
N GLU A 23 19.57 11.34 -8.32
CA GLU A 23 18.25 11.36 -7.66
C GLU A 23 17.08 11.17 -8.64
N ILE A 24 17.15 11.83 -9.80
CA ILE A 24 16.12 11.71 -10.85
C ILE A 24 16.12 10.29 -11.43
N ILE A 25 17.29 9.74 -11.76
CA ILE A 25 17.42 8.38 -12.30
C ILE A 25 16.86 7.36 -11.30
N ASP A 26 17.20 7.49 -10.02
CA ASP A 26 16.73 6.57 -8.99
C ASP A 26 15.21 6.66 -8.81
N LYS A 27 14.64 7.88 -8.86
CA LYS A 27 13.19 8.06 -8.86
C LYS A 27 12.54 7.41 -10.07
N MET A 28 13.07 7.62 -11.27
CA MET A 28 12.53 7.03 -12.51
C MET A 28 12.57 5.49 -12.47
N LYS A 29 13.62 4.90 -11.88
CA LYS A 29 13.70 3.44 -11.68
C LYS A 29 12.61 2.95 -10.74
N ASN A 30 12.43 3.59 -9.58
CA ASN A 30 11.40 3.22 -8.61
C ASN A 30 10.00 3.32 -9.23
N ASP A 31 9.69 4.41 -9.93
CA ASP A 31 8.40 4.63 -10.59
C ASP A 31 8.14 3.54 -11.66
N ALA A 32 9.18 3.13 -12.40
CA ALA A 32 9.09 2.05 -13.38
C ALA A 32 8.86 0.68 -12.72
N GLU A 33 9.57 0.39 -11.63
CA GLU A 33 9.40 -0.85 -10.86
C GLU A 33 7.99 -0.97 -10.27
N GLU A 34 7.46 0.12 -9.69
CA GLU A 34 6.10 0.17 -9.16
C GLU A 34 5.05 -0.06 -10.27
N THR A 35 5.24 0.59 -11.42
CA THR A 35 4.37 0.42 -12.59
C THR A 35 4.36 -1.04 -13.08
N LEU A 36 5.53 -1.68 -13.12
CA LEU A 36 5.64 -3.09 -13.49
C LEU A 36 4.94 -3.99 -12.46
N ALA A 37 5.22 -3.81 -11.18
CA ALA A 37 4.60 -4.60 -10.11
C ALA A 37 3.07 -4.50 -10.13
N HIS A 38 2.52 -3.30 -10.34
CA HIS A 38 1.09 -3.09 -10.48
C HIS A 38 0.52 -3.86 -11.69
N ASN A 39 1.16 -3.77 -12.85
CA ASN A 39 0.69 -4.43 -14.07
C ASN A 39 0.75 -5.95 -13.96
N TYR A 40 1.81 -6.51 -13.36
CA TYR A 40 1.95 -7.96 -13.17
C TYR A 40 0.94 -8.55 -12.18
N SER A 41 0.52 -7.77 -11.16
CA SER A 41 -0.43 -8.20 -10.13
C SER A 41 -1.89 -7.87 -10.45
N LYS A 42 -2.16 -7.16 -11.55
CA LYS A 42 -3.53 -6.77 -11.91
C LYS A 42 -4.42 -7.99 -12.20
N GLY A 43 -5.39 -8.25 -11.33
CA GLY A 43 -6.30 -9.40 -11.42
C GLY A 43 -5.63 -10.75 -11.17
N ARG A 44 -4.41 -10.76 -10.63
CA ARG A 44 -3.62 -11.95 -10.32
C ARG A 44 -3.11 -11.89 -8.89
N CYS A 45 -2.89 -13.06 -8.30
CA CYS A 45 -2.29 -13.15 -6.99
C CYS A 45 -0.83 -12.63 -7.05
N PRO A 46 -0.44 -11.65 -6.22
CA PRO A 46 0.93 -11.14 -6.17
C PRO A 46 1.90 -12.18 -5.58
N LYS A 47 1.40 -13.21 -4.88
CA LYS A 47 2.23 -14.27 -4.27
C LYS A 47 2.55 -15.39 -5.27
N CYS A 48 1.58 -15.88 -6.04
CA CYS A 48 1.76 -17.05 -6.91
C CYS A 48 1.39 -16.83 -8.38
N GLY A 49 0.94 -15.64 -8.78
CA GLY A 49 0.64 -15.28 -10.18
C GLY A 49 -0.68 -15.83 -10.74
N GLU A 50 -1.39 -16.66 -9.98
CA GLU A 50 -2.66 -17.25 -10.40
C GLU A 50 -3.76 -16.20 -10.55
N LYS A 51 -4.69 -16.44 -11.48
CA LYS A 51 -5.84 -15.54 -11.68
C LYS A 51 -6.72 -15.56 -10.42
N ILE A 52 -7.14 -14.37 -9.99
CA ILE A 52 -8.09 -14.23 -8.88
C ILE A 52 -9.48 -14.63 -9.38
N GLU A 53 -10.21 -15.37 -8.56
CA GLU A 53 -11.54 -15.89 -8.88
C GLU A 53 -12.57 -15.42 -7.83
N PRO A 54 -13.80 -15.08 -8.27
CA PRO A 54 -14.86 -14.70 -7.35
C PRO A 54 -15.31 -15.91 -6.53
N MET A 55 -15.64 -15.67 -5.27
CA MET A 55 -16.23 -16.64 -4.36
C MET A 55 -17.35 -16.01 -3.54
N THR A 56 -18.21 -16.82 -2.95
CA THR A 56 -19.18 -16.36 -1.96
C THR A 56 -18.89 -17.01 -0.62
N PHE A 57 -18.73 -16.20 0.41
CA PHE A 57 -18.51 -16.65 1.78
C PHE A 57 -19.54 -16.01 2.70
N ARG A 58 -20.36 -16.83 3.38
CA ARG A 58 -21.45 -16.34 4.27
C ARG A 58 -22.35 -15.28 3.60
N ASP A 59 -22.74 -15.54 2.36
CA ASP A 59 -23.53 -14.61 1.52
C ASP A 59 -22.86 -13.24 1.30
N VAL A 60 -21.53 -13.18 1.33
CA VAL A 60 -20.73 -12.01 0.95
C VAL A 60 -19.89 -12.38 -0.27
N PRO A 61 -20.00 -11.65 -1.40
CA PRO A 61 -19.14 -11.86 -2.55
C PRO A 61 -17.72 -11.38 -2.23
N LEU A 62 -16.74 -12.25 -2.39
CA LEU A 62 -15.32 -11.99 -2.15
C LEU A 62 -14.50 -12.50 -3.33
N ASP A 63 -13.20 -12.20 -3.33
CA ASP A 63 -12.25 -12.68 -4.33
C ASP A 63 -11.19 -13.58 -3.67
N ARG A 64 -10.88 -14.74 -4.27
CA ARG A 64 -9.85 -15.67 -3.78
C ARG A 64 -8.83 -16.04 -4.83
N CYS A 65 -7.64 -16.40 -4.37
CA CYS A 65 -6.65 -17.10 -5.17
C CYS A 65 -6.80 -18.62 -4.99
N PRO A 66 -7.01 -19.40 -6.07
CA PRO A 66 -7.12 -20.86 -5.98
C PRO A 66 -5.79 -21.55 -5.65
N GLY A 67 -4.65 -20.96 -6.03
CA GLY A 67 -3.32 -21.55 -5.83
C GLY A 67 -2.81 -21.45 -4.39
N CYS A 68 -2.75 -20.23 -3.84
CA CYS A 68 -2.18 -20.01 -2.51
C CYS A 68 -3.21 -19.78 -1.40
N GLY A 69 -4.51 -19.66 -1.73
CA GLY A 69 -5.57 -19.41 -0.77
C GLY A 69 -5.67 -17.97 -0.26
N GLY A 70 -5.03 -16.99 -0.91
CA GLY A 70 -5.20 -15.58 -0.57
C GLY A 70 -6.65 -15.12 -0.77
N VAL A 71 -7.11 -14.16 0.03
CA VAL A 71 -8.46 -13.59 -0.03
C VAL A 71 -8.37 -12.07 -0.08
N TRP A 72 -9.16 -11.45 -0.95
CA TRP A 72 -9.26 -10.00 -1.10
C TRP A 72 -10.59 -9.53 -0.54
N LEU A 73 -10.51 -8.60 0.40
CA LEU A 73 -11.65 -7.93 1.00
C LEU A 73 -11.74 -6.53 0.39
N GLY A 74 -12.89 -6.21 -0.17
CA GLY A 74 -13.26 -4.85 -0.52
C GLY A 74 -13.49 -3.98 0.72
N PRO A 75 -13.70 -2.66 0.53
CA PRO A 75 -13.79 -1.70 1.64
C PRO A 75 -14.90 -1.99 2.66
N ASN A 76 -15.98 -2.65 2.23
CA ASN A 76 -17.14 -2.97 3.07
C ASN A 76 -17.21 -4.44 3.50
N ASP A 77 -16.43 -5.32 2.88
CA ASP A 77 -16.61 -6.77 3.02
C ASP A 77 -16.32 -7.22 4.45
N LEU A 78 -15.28 -6.65 5.07
CA LEU A 78 -14.93 -6.95 6.46
C LEU A 78 -16.06 -6.56 7.43
N ARG A 79 -16.68 -5.39 7.24
CA ARG A 79 -17.81 -4.93 8.06
C ARG A 79 -19.01 -5.86 7.94
N ILE A 80 -19.38 -6.22 6.71
CA ILE A 80 -20.51 -7.13 6.44
C ILE A 80 -20.25 -8.52 7.05
N LEU A 81 -19.02 -9.01 6.96
CA LEU A 81 -18.63 -10.28 7.57
C LEU A 81 -18.69 -10.24 9.10
N ALA A 82 -18.30 -9.11 9.71
CA ALA A 82 -18.38 -8.91 11.16
C ALA A 82 -19.84 -8.88 11.64
N GLU A 83 -20.72 -8.14 10.96
CA GLU A 83 -22.16 -8.08 11.27
C GLU A 83 -22.84 -9.46 11.23
N LYS A 84 -22.34 -10.37 10.37
CA LYS A 84 -22.86 -11.74 10.24
C LYS A 84 -22.21 -12.74 11.19
N ASP A 85 -21.13 -12.38 11.89
CA ASP A 85 -20.50 -13.29 12.86
C ASP A 85 -21.28 -13.26 14.18
N HIS A 86 -21.89 -14.39 14.54
CA HIS A 86 -22.63 -14.57 15.79
C HIS A 86 -21.73 -14.58 17.03
N ARG A 87 -20.42 -14.36 16.86
CA ARG A 87 -19.48 -14.31 17.98
C ARG A 87 -19.36 -12.88 18.47
N THR A 88 -19.96 -12.66 19.63
CA THR A 88 -20.06 -11.39 20.39
C THR A 88 -18.71 -10.75 20.78
N TRP A 89 -17.56 -11.34 20.40
CA TRP A 89 -16.25 -10.80 20.73
C TRP A 89 -15.71 -9.80 19.68
N PHE A 90 -16.14 -9.88 18.42
CA PHE A 90 -15.78 -8.89 17.38
C PHE A 90 -16.41 -7.52 17.67
N ASP A 91 -17.69 -7.49 18.05
CA ASP A 91 -18.38 -6.26 18.51
C ASP A 91 -17.65 -5.60 19.68
N ARG A 92 -17.20 -6.41 20.65
CA ARG A 92 -16.47 -5.89 21.81
C ARG A 92 -15.14 -5.25 21.45
N TRP A 93 -14.50 -5.67 20.37
CA TRP A 93 -13.23 -5.10 19.91
C TRP A 93 -13.42 -3.80 19.13
N PHE A 94 -14.44 -3.72 18.26
CA PHE A 94 -14.75 -2.48 17.51
C PHE A 94 -15.44 -1.39 18.35
N HIS A 95 -16.15 -1.78 19.42
CA HIS A 95 -16.83 -0.85 20.32
C HIS A 95 -16.06 -0.51 21.60
N ALA A 96 -14.81 -1.00 21.74
CA ALA A 96 -13.98 -0.71 22.90
C ALA A 96 -13.62 0.78 23.04
N ASP A 97 -13.68 1.57 21.96
CA ASP A 97 -13.21 2.96 21.95
C ASP A 97 -14.32 4.02 22.12
N ASN A 98 -15.59 3.63 22.31
CA ASN A 98 -16.72 4.57 22.40
C ASN A 98 -17.21 4.88 23.84
N GLN A 99 -16.39 4.64 24.88
CA GLN A 99 -16.77 4.89 26.28
C GLN A 99 -15.79 5.79 27.05
N GLU A 100 -15.08 6.72 26.39
CA GLU A 100 -14.23 7.70 27.08
C GLU A 100 -14.57 9.17 26.76
N THR A 101 -15.84 9.54 26.53
CA THR A 101 -16.23 10.96 26.55
C THR A 101 -17.66 11.15 27.04
N SER A 102 -17.97 10.79 28.29
CA SER A 102 -19.22 11.25 28.92
C SER A 102 -19.15 11.29 30.44
N ASP A 103 -18.04 11.75 31.04
CA ASP A 103 -18.00 12.02 32.49
C ASP A 103 -17.04 13.19 32.78
N GLN A 104 -17.40 14.40 32.34
CA GLN A 104 -16.91 15.65 32.92
C GLN A 104 -18.01 16.70 32.92
N GLU A 105 -19.00 16.53 33.81
CA GLU A 105 -19.76 17.65 34.38
C GLU A 105 -19.92 17.39 35.89
N VAL A 106 -19.09 18.09 36.68
CA VAL A 106 -19.35 18.46 38.08
C VAL A 106 -19.13 19.95 38.18
#